data_AF-M4YKU2-F1
#
_entry.id   AF-M4YKU2-F1
#
_cell.length_a   1.000
_cell.length_b   1.000
_cell.length_c   1.000
_cell.angle_alpha   90.00
_cell.angle_beta   90.00
_cell.angle_gamma   90.00
#
_symmetry.space_group_name_H-M   'P 1'
#
loop_
_entity.id
_entity.type
_entity.pdbx_description
1 polymer ?
#
loop_
_entity_poly.entity_id
_entity_poly.type
_entity_poly.pdbx_seq_one_letter_code
_entity_poly.pdbx_strand_id
1 'polypeptide(L)'
;MTMAGITEGCRLVSQPPEGLLPLGRFDPVPISLNDGRVLSRENLAGDIVGGAVRLLAACEMISRESGYDMDERAILSRAERAVFEVSPEKVPDSEFIDVYSRGIAVKFGGGFDYSSIDCACKLSAFFIGNFGQYGNASRIRADDRTCGNIRTMVTRVETFLDLVGPVRRMCFRFPGGYGRAIDDGCGEYLTDGSLWDVCTSRDPLPLDNRLRLLVRYVMCTHSKDPLMKGIKNIGIVNPRLNCAYMMPVDEIPEETLYYAERGIVGLD
;
A
#
# COMPACT_ATOMS: atom_id res chain seq x y z
N MET A 1 24.60 10.13 -2.47
CA MET A 1 23.21 10.53 -2.77
C MET A 1 22.33 9.95 -1.69
N THR A 2 21.37 10.71 -1.18
CA THR A 2 20.48 10.23 -0.12
C THR A 2 19.55 9.18 -0.72
N MET A 3 19.65 7.96 -0.19
CA MET A 3 18.84 6.79 -0.54
C MET A 3 17.36 7.07 -0.23
N ALA A 4 16.45 6.88 -1.19
CA ALA A 4 15.03 7.22 -1.05
C ALA A 4 14.11 6.01 -1.30
N GLY A 5 13.09 5.86 -0.45
CA GLY A 5 12.00 4.92 -0.69
C GLY A 5 11.09 5.39 -1.83
N ILE A 6 10.32 4.49 -2.42
CA ILE A 6 9.38 4.77 -3.52
C ILE A 6 8.51 6.01 -3.24
N THR A 7 7.94 6.10 -2.04
CA THR A 7 7.04 7.21 -1.69
C THR A 7 7.77 8.56 -1.70
N GLU A 8 8.97 8.63 -1.13
CA GLU A 8 9.76 9.86 -1.10
C GLU A 8 10.33 10.21 -2.47
N GLY A 9 10.84 9.22 -3.21
CA GLY A 9 11.35 9.39 -4.57
C GLY A 9 10.29 9.94 -5.53
N CYS A 10 9.03 9.49 -5.40
CA CYS A 10 7.93 9.96 -6.24
C CYS A 10 7.48 11.39 -5.89
N ARG A 11 7.63 11.86 -4.65
CA ARG A 11 7.17 13.22 -4.24
C ARG A 11 7.86 14.34 -5.01
N LEU A 12 9.10 14.12 -5.45
CA LEU A 12 9.90 15.13 -6.14
C LEU A 12 9.74 15.09 -7.67
N VAL A 13 8.97 14.14 -8.19
CA VAL A 13 8.76 13.96 -9.63
C VAL A 13 7.70 14.93 -10.12
N SER A 14 8.08 15.80 -11.05
CA SER A 14 7.13 16.61 -11.80
C SER A 14 6.33 15.74 -12.76
N GLN A 15 5.01 15.92 -12.79
CA GLN A 15 4.10 15.18 -13.65
C GLN A 15 3.35 16.14 -14.60
N PRO A 16 3.01 15.69 -15.82
CA PRO A 16 2.05 16.44 -16.64
C PRO A 16 0.68 16.50 -15.94
N PRO A 17 -0.23 17.42 -16.32
CA PRO A 17 -1.52 17.58 -15.66
C PRO A 17 -2.36 16.28 -15.60
N GLU A 18 -2.29 15.45 -16.64
CA GLU A 18 -2.94 14.15 -16.74
C GLU A 18 -2.17 13.01 -16.04
N GLY A 19 -0.94 13.27 -15.60
CA GLY A 19 -0.02 12.29 -15.02
C GLY A 19 0.67 11.43 -16.08
N LEU A 20 1.78 10.78 -15.69
CA LEU A 20 2.51 9.87 -16.58
C LEU A 20 1.67 8.65 -16.99
N LEU A 21 0.73 8.25 -16.13
CA LEU A 21 -0.34 7.33 -16.48
C LEU A 21 -1.67 8.10 -16.46
N PRO A 22 -2.27 8.42 -17.62
CA PRO A 22 -3.53 9.15 -17.68
C PRO A 22 -4.70 8.35 -17.10
N LEU A 23 -5.62 9.05 -16.40
CA LEU A 23 -6.81 8.43 -15.81
C LEU A 23 -7.63 7.62 -16.82
N GLY A 24 -7.80 8.16 -18.04
CA GLY A 24 -8.64 7.55 -19.07
C GLY A 24 -8.10 6.25 -19.67
N ARG A 25 -6.93 5.79 -19.24
CA ARG A 25 -6.35 4.48 -19.59
C ARG A 25 -6.75 3.38 -18.60
N PHE A 26 -7.32 3.75 -17.46
CA PHE A 26 -7.74 2.80 -16.46
C PHE A 26 -9.20 2.44 -16.64
N ASP A 27 -9.46 1.16 -16.87
CA ASP A 27 -10.81 0.60 -16.89
C ASP A 27 -11.27 0.27 -15.46
N PRO A 28 -12.55 0.52 -15.13
CA PRO A 28 -13.12 0.02 -13.89
C PRO A 28 -13.14 -1.51 -13.93
N VAL A 29 -12.66 -2.14 -12.86
CA VAL A 29 -12.74 -3.59 -12.72
C VAL A 29 -14.21 -3.95 -12.47
N PRO A 30 -14.84 -4.79 -13.32
CA PRO A 30 -16.28 -5.06 -13.27
C PRO A 30 -16.60 -6.07 -12.16
N ILE A 31 -16.37 -5.68 -10.90
CA ILE A 31 -16.66 -6.49 -9.72
C ILE A 31 -17.77 -5.80 -8.92
N SER A 32 -18.79 -6.56 -8.56
CA SER A 32 -19.82 -6.11 -7.62
C SER A 32 -19.28 -6.18 -6.19
N LEU A 33 -18.44 -5.21 -5.81
CA LEU A 33 -18.00 -5.05 -4.42
C LEU A 33 -19.09 -4.44 -3.52
N ASN A 34 -20.25 -4.08 -4.07
CA ASN A 34 -21.26 -3.24 -3.42
C ASN A 34 -21.83 -3.86 -2.14
N ASP A 35 -21.35 -3.39 -0.99
CA ASP A 35 -21.78 -3.73 0.36
C ASP A 35 -22.89 -2.79 0.88
N GLY A 36 -23.42 -1.91 0.04
CA GLY A 36 -24.44 -0.92 0.38
C GLY A 36 -23.96 0.22 1.27
N ARG A 37 -22.66 0.35 1.53
CA ARG A 37 -22.10 1.36 2.46
C ARG A 37 -21.43 2.51 1.72
N VAL A 38 -21.78 3.72 2.12
CA VAL A 38 -21.03 4.94 1.76
C VAL A 38 -20.27 5.41 2.99
N LEU A 39 -18.95 5.52 2.87
CA LEU A 39 -18.10 5.91 4.00
C LEU A 39 -18.15 7.41 4.25
N SER A 40 -18.35 7.78 5.51
CA SER A 40 -18.39 9.17 5.96
C SER A 40 -16.98 9.76 6.12
N ARG A 41 -16.88 11.01 6.58
CA ARG A 41 -15.59 11.66 6.89
C ARG A 41 -15.04 11.20 8.24
N GLU A 42 -13.77 10.82 8.25
CA GLU A 42 -12.98 10.46 9.43
C GLU A 42 -12.48 11.71 10.18
N ASN A 43 -12.19 11.55 11.46
CA ASN A 43 -11.57 12.60 12.29
C ASN A 43 -10.04 12.68 12.12
N LEU A 44 -9.43 11.71 11.46
CA LEU A 44 -7.99 11.65 11.21
C LEU A 44 -7.63 12.01 9.75
N ALA A 45 -6.36 12.35 9.54
CA ALA A 45 -5.81 12.64 8.21
C ALA A 45 -5.85 11.40 7.30
N GLY A 46 -5.99 11.63 5.99
CA GLY A 46 -6.23 10.56 5.01
C GLY A 46 -5.04 9.59 4.83
N ASP A 47 -3.82 10.07 5.02
CA ASP A 47 -2.59 9.29 5.01
C ASP A 47 -2.45 8.39 6.24
N ILE A 48 -2.83 8.86 7.44
CA ILE A 48 -2.93 8.03 8.66
C ILE A 48 -3.96 6.92 8.45
N VAL A 49 -5.14 7.28 7.95
CA VAL A 49 -6.21 6.30 7.65
C VAL A 49 -5.74 5.31 6.58
N GLY A 50 -5.07 5.77 5.53
CA GLY A 50 -4.54 4.93 4.46
C GLY A 50 -3.46 3.96 4.93
N GLY A 51 -2.51 4.43 5.74
CA GLY A 51 -1.48 3.56 6.33
C GLY A 51 -2.07 2.53 7.28
N ALA A 52 -3.05 2.90 8.12
CA ALA A 52 -3.76 1.95 8.97
C ALA A 52 -4.51 0.87 8.18
N VAL A 53 -5.25 1.25 7.12
CA VAL A 53 -5.94 0.28 6.25
C VAL A 53 -4.96 -0.69 5.60
N ARG A 54 -3.86 -0.19 5.02
CA ARG A 54 -2.83 -1.01 4.37
C ARG A 54 -2.16 -1.96 5.36
N LEU A 55 -1.82 -1.48 6.55
CA LEU A 55 -1.21 -2.28 7.62
C LEU A 55 -2.11 -3.42 8.06
N LEU A 56 -3.38 -3.12 8.37
CA LEU A 56 -4.33 -4.11 8.88
C LEU A 56 -4.71 -5.15 7.80
N ALA A 57 -4.92 -4.70 6.55
CA ALA A 57 -5.14 -5.61 5.44
C ALA A 57 -3.94 -6.55 5.22
N ALA A 58 -2.71 -6.02 5.28
CA ALA A 58 -1.51 -6.84 5.17
C ALA A 58 -1.40 -7.86 6.31
N CYS A 59 -1.70 -7.48 7.56
CA CYS A 59 -1.69 -8.40 8.69
C CYS A 59 -2.65 -9.57 8.47
N GLU A 60 -3.89 -9.31 8.05
CA GLU A 60 -4.86 -10.35 7.75
C GLU A 60 -4.38 -11.27 6.63
N MET A 61 -3.91 -10.70 5.52
CA MET A 61 -3.45 -11.48 4.37
C MET A 61 -2.21 -12.33 4.70
N ILE A 62 -1.28 -11.84 5.51
CA ILE A 62 -0.12 -12.61 6.00
C ILE A 62 -0.58 -13.72 6.94
N SER A 63 -1.51 -13.43 7.84
CA SER A 63 -2.10 -14.42 8.74
C SER A 63 -2.73 -15.56 7.96
N ARG A 64 -3.53 -15.24 6.94
CA ARG A 64 -4.13 -16.19 5.99
C ARG A 64 -3.09 -16.99 5.21
N GLU A 65 -2.04 -16.34 4.68
CA GLU A 65 -0.94 -17.00 3.96
C GLU A 65 -0.25 -18.05 4.83
N SER A 66 -0.06 -17.75 6.11
CA SER A 66 0.57 -18.66 7.08
C SER A 66 -0.35 -19.79 7.57
N GLY A 67 -1.59 -19.87 7.08
CA GLY A 67 -2.58 -20.79 7.62
C GLY A 67 -2.94 -20.50 9.08
N TYR A 68 -2.80 -19.24 9.50
CA TYR A 68 -3.08 -18.77 10.86
C TYR A 68 -2.14 -19.35 11.93
N ASP A 69 -0.91 -19.71 11.56
CA ASP A 69 0.08 -20.33 12.48
C ASP A 69 1.26 -19.41 12.83
N MET A 70 1.35 -18.22 12.20
CA MET A 70 2.42 -17.27 12.46
C MET A 70 2.15 -16.45 13.74
N ASP A 71 3.21 -16.20 14.52
CA ASP A 71 3.17 -15.30 15.69
C ASP A 71 2.73 -13.88 15.30
N GLU A 72 1.84 -13.28 16.09
CA GLU A 72 1.23 -11.97 15.80
C GLU A 72 2.30 -10.87 15.63
N ARG A 73 3.39 -10.91 16.41
CA ARG A 73 4.48 -9.93 16.27
C ARG A 73 5.25 -10.13 14.98
N ALA A 74 5.44 -11.38 14.54
CA ALA A 74 6.09 -11.67 13.26
C ALA A 74 5.23 -11.21 12.08
N ILE A 75 3.91 -11.41 12.15
CA ILE A 75 2.94 -10.89 11.18
C ILE A 75 3.06 -9.38 11.09
N LEU A 76 2.96 -8.71 12.24
CA LEU A 76 2.95 -7.26 12.31
C LEU A 76 4.28 -6.67 11.84
N SER A 77 5.42 -7.20 12.30
CA SER A 77 6.75 -6.76 11.86
C SER A 77 6.97 -6.91 10.35
N ARG A 78 6.40 -7.95 9.73
CA ARG A 78 6.43 -8.12 8.27
C ARG A 78 5.55 -7.08 7.58
N ALA A 79 4.34 -6.84 8.08
CA ALA A 79 3.40 -5.86 7.53
C ALA A 79 3.95 -4.42 7.63
N GLU A 80 4.47 -4.03 8.80
CA GLU A 80 5.04 -2.71 9.08
C GLU A 80 6.16 -2.35 8.10
N ARG A 81 7.17 -3.23 7.97
CA ARG A 81 8.32 -3.01 7.08
C ARG A 81 7.90 -2.78 5.64
N ALA A 82 6.88 -3.51 5.18
CA ALA A 82 6.42 -3.40 3.81
C ALA A 82 5.54 -2.17 3.58
N VAL A 83 4.57 -1.91 4.46
CA VAL A 83 3.59 -0.83 4.27
C VAL A 83 4.23 0.55 4.45
N PHE A 84 5.16 0.67 5.40
CA PHE A 84 5.87 1.91 5.70
C PHE A 84 7.22 2.03 5.01
N GLU A 85 7.58 1.08 4.15
CA GLU A 85 8.81 1.09 3.34
C GLU A 85 10.09 1.24 4.19
N VAL A 86 10.10 0.60 5.37
CA VAL A 86 11.20 0.69 6.33
C VAL A 86 12.04 -0.59 6.30
N SER A 87 13.29 -0.45 5.86
CA SER A 87 14.28 -1.54 5.95
C SER A 87 14.57 -1.90 7.43
N PRO A 88 14.89 -3.17 7.75
CA PRO A 88 15.09 -3.61 9.14
C PRO A 88 16.10 -2.74 9.91
N GLU A 89 17.15 -2.26 9.24
CA GLU A 89 18.18 -1.43 9.87
C GLU A 89 17.73 0.02 10.14
N LYS A 90 16.61 0.43 9.53
CA LYS A 90 16.03 1.78 9.61
C LYS A 90 14.78 1.84 10.50
N VAL A 91 14.36 0.71 11.09
CA VAL A 91 13.24 0.72 12.05
C VAL A 91 13.72 1.45 13.31
N PRO A 92 13.07 2.56 13.70
CA PRO A 92 13.47 3.30 14.90
C PRO A 92 13.26 2.41 16.13
N ASP A 93 14.29 2.29 16.98
CA ASP A 93 14.11 1.67 18.29
C ASP A 93 13.33 2.65 19.18
N SER A 94 12.06 2.34 19.46
CA SER A 94 11.16 3.22 20.20
C SER A 94 10.11 2.45 20.98
N GLU A 95 10.05 2.69 22.29
CA GLU A 95 9.03 2.14 23.18
C GLU A 95 7.60 2.48 22.72
N PHE A 96 7.39 3.61 22.06
CA PHE A 96 6.08 3.98 21.51
C PHE A 96 5.63 3.06 20.37
N ILE A 97 6.54 2.68 19.47
CA ILE A 97 6.26 1.72 18.41
C ILE A 97 5.81 0.42 19.07
N ASP A 98 6.61 -0.09 19.98
CA ASP A 98 6.33 -1.33 20.71
C ASP A 98 4.98 -1.31 21.42
N VAL A 99 4.62 -0.19 22.07
CA VAL A 99 3.32 -0.03 22.74
C VAL A 99 2.17 -0.10 21.75
N TYR A 100 2.26 0.62 20.62
CA TYR A 100 1.19 0.59 19.61
C TYR A 100 1.10 -0.78 18.94
N SER A 101 2.25 -1.35 18.55
CA SER A 101 2.33 -2.64 17.89
C SER A 101 1.78 -3.77 18.76
N ARG A 102 2.11 -3.80 20.07
CA ARG A 102 1.51 -4.77 21.02
C ARG A 102 0.00 -4.59 21.23
N GLY A 103 -0.55 -3.42 20.91
CA GLY A 103 -1.98 -3.14 21.04
C GLY A 103 -2.83 -3.59 19.84
N ILE A 104 -2.20 -4.04 18.75
CA ILE A 104 -2.89 -4.55 17.56
C ILE A 104 -3.08 -6.05 17.71
N ALA A 105 -4.31 -6.48 17.98
CA ALA A 105 -4.66 -7.90 18.01
C ALA A 105 -4.98 -8.40 16.59
N VAL A 106 -4.13 -9.27 16.05
CA VAL A 106 -4.35 -9.90 14.74
C VAL A 106 -5.21 -11.15 14.94
N LYS A 107 -6.54 -10.97 14.86
CA LYS A 107 -7.49 -12.09 15.00
C LYS A 107 -7.62 -12.87 13.70
N PHE A 108 -7.83 -14.17 13.81
CA PHE A 108 -8.18 -15.01 12.66
C PHE A 108 -9.60 -14.71 12.17
N GLY A 109 -9.76 -14.42 10.87
CA GLY A 109 -11.07 -14.31 10.24
C GLY A 109 -11.77 -12.96 10.41
N GLY A 110 -11.04 -11.86 10.28
CA GLY A 110 -11.63 -10.58 9.85
C GLY A 110 -12.41 -9.83 10.92
N GLY A 111 -11.69 -9.17 11.83
CA GLY A 111 -12.32 -8.16 12.68
C GLY A 111 -11.40 -7.51 13.70
N PHE A 112 -10.54 -6.59 13.27
CA PHE A 112 -9.82 -5.71 14.18
C PHE A 112 -10.81 -4.93 15.04
N ASP A 113 -10.66 -5.01 16.36
CA ASP A 113 -11.44 -4.17 17.28
C ASP A 113 -10.99 -2.70 17.21
N TYR A 114 -11.79 -1.81 17.80
CA TYR A 114 -11.51 -0.37 17.70
C TYR A 114 -10.21 0.01 18.42
N SER A 115 -9.79 -0.75 19.44
CA SER A 115 -8.50 -0.56 20.10
C SER A 115 -7.34 -0.87 19.14
N SER A 116 -7.42 -2.00 18.44
CA SER A 116 -6.42 -2.40 17.44
C SER A 116 -6.35 -1.39 16.28
N ILE A 117 -7.50 -0.88 15.84
CA ILE A 117 -7.57 0.13 14.78
C ILE A 117 -6.97 1.47 15.25
N ASP A 118 -7.27 1.90 16.47
CA ASP A 118 -6.67 3.12 17.05
C ASP A 118 -5.14 2.99 17.17
N CYS A 119 -4.65 1.83 17.63
CA CYS A 119 -3.22 1.52 17.65
C CYS A 119 -2.59 1.54 16.24
N ALA A 120 -3.25 0.95 15.24
CA ALA A 120 -2.79 1.02 13.85
C ALA A 120 -2.73 2.47 13.32
N CYS A 121 -3.67 3.34 13.71
CA CYS A 121 -3.63 4.76 13.37
C CYS A 121 -2.45 5.48 14.04
N LYS A 122 -2.19 5.22 15.32
CA LYS A 122 -1.03 5.79 16.04
C LYS A 122 0.29 5.33 15.43
N LEU A 123 0.40 4.05 15.09
CA LEU A 123 1.57 3.50 14.45
C LEU A 123 1.78 4.09 13.06
N SER A 124 0.71 4.19 12.25
CA SER A 124 0.76 4.86 10.96
C SER A 124 1.20 6.32 11.09
N ALA A 125 0.67 7.05 12.06
CA ALA A 125 1.05 8.43 12.30
C ALA A 125 2.50 8.57 12.79
N PHE A 126 3.00 7.61 13.57
CA PHE A 126 4.39 7.58 14.01
C PHE A 126 5.34 7.42 12.81
N PHE A 127 5.08 6.43 11.95
CA PHE A 127 5.92 6.21 10.76
C PHE A 127 5.87 7.39 9.80
N ILE A 128 4.69 7.95 9.53
CA ILE A 128 4.56 9.14 8.67
C ILE A 128 5.17 10.39 9.34
N GLY A 129 5.01 10.53 10.65
CA GLY A 129 5.43 11.68 11.46
C GLY A 129 6.94 11.76 11.73
N ASN A 130 7.66 10.63 11.74
CA ASN A 130 9.13 10.61 11.72
C ASN A 130 9.75 11.11 10.39
N PHE A 131 8.91 11.44 9.41
CA PHE A 131 9.27 12.22 8.22
C PHE A 131 8.73 13.67 8.28
N GLY A 132 8.34 14.16 9.47
CA GLY A 132 8.11 15.58 9.78
C GLY A 132 6.65 16.04 9.85
N GLN A 133 5.66 15.18 9.58
CA GLN A 133 4.29 15.65 9.30
C GLN A 133 3.33 15.67 10.50
N TYR A 134 3.42 14.68 11.39
CA TYR A 134 2.54 14.52 12.55
C TYR A 134 3.42 14.49 13.79
N GLY A 135 3.19 15.39 14.74
CA GLY A 135 4.00 15.52 15.96
C GLY A 135 3.91 14.28 16.87
N ASN A 136 3.35 14.44 18.08
CA ASN A 136 3.28 13.31 19.01
C ASN A 136 2.18 12.31 18.62
N ALA A 137 2.58 11.16 18.06
CA ALA A 137 1.70 10.07 17.66
C ALA A 137 0.74 9.58 18.77
N SER A 138 1.11 9.71 20.06
CA SER A 138 0.24 9.33 21.18
C SER A 138 -1.06 10.15 21.27
N ARG A 139 -1.09 11.33 20.63
CA ARG A 139 -2.27 12.21 20.59
C ARG A 139 -3.24 11.83 19.48
N ILE A 140 -2.85 10.95 18.56
CA ILE A 140 -3.74 10.44 17.53
C ILE A 140 -4.78 9.54 18.18
N ARG A 141 -6.05 9.82 17.88
CA ARG A 141 -7.17 9.05 18.40
C ARG A 141 -8.27 8.94 17.35
N ALA A 142 -8.50 7.72 16.87
CA ALA A 142 -9.61 7.43 15.98
C ALA A 142 -10.92 7.43 16.77
N ASP A 143 -11.95 8.11 16.26
CA ASP A 143 -13.30 7.96 16.79
C ASP A 143 -13.98 6.69 16.26
N ASP A 144 -15.10 6.29 16.86
CA ASP A 144 -15.85 5.08 16.48
C ASP A 144 -16.23 5.05 14.99
N ARG A 145 -16.50 6.23 14.42
CA ARG A 145 -16.80 6.40 13.00
C ARG A 145 -15.59 6.08 12.13
N THR A 146 -14.43 6.63 12.48
CA THR A 146 -13.17 6.39 11.79
C THR A 146 -12.76 4.93 11.89
N CYS A 147 -12.90 4.32 13.07
CA CYS A 147 -12.68 2.90 13.25
C CYS A 147 -13.63 2.04 12.38
N GLY A 148 -14.93 2.38 12.35
CA GLY A 148 -15.91 1.70 11.48
C GLY A 148 -15.60 1.81 9.99
N ASN A 149 -15.15 2.99 9.54
CA ASN A 149 -14.72 3.20 8.15
C ASN A 149 -13.46 2.39 7.82
N ILE A 150 -12.44 2.41 8.69
CA ILE A 150 -11.20 1.62 8.50
C ILE A 150 -11.53 0.13 8.43
N ARG A 151 -12.32 -0.40 9.38
CA ARG A 151 -12.73 -1.81 9.37
C ARG A 151 -13.41 -2.17 8.04
N THR A 152 -14.33 -1.33 7.58
CA THR A 152 -15.02 -1.57 6.29
C THR A 152 -14.03 -1.56 5.12
N MET A 153 -13.07 -0.63 5.09
CA MET A 153 -12.06 -0.59 4.03
C MET A 153 -11.14 -1.82 4.04
N VAL A 154 -10.72 -2.29 5.21
CA VAL A 154 -9.91 -3.52 5.34
C VAL A 154 -10.65 -4.72 4.76
N THR A 155 -11.90 -4.92 5.17
CA THR A 155 -12.76 -6.01 4.63
C THR A 155 -12.95 -5.90 3.11
N ARG A 156 -13.07 -4.69 2.56
CA ARG A 156 -13.18 -4.48 1.11
C ARG A 156 -11.90 -4.85 0.37
N VAL A 157 -10.71 -4.60 0.94
CA VAL A 157 -9.44 -5.04 0.35
C VAL A 157 -9.37 -6.56 0.33
N GLU A 158 -9.69 -7.22 1.43
CA GLU A 158 -9.72 -8.69 1.51
C GLU A 158 -10.67 -9.29 0.48
N THR A 159 -11.91 -8.78 0.45
CA THR A 159 -12.96 -9.23 -0.48
C THR A 159 -12.51 -9.03 -1.93
N PHE A 160 -11.89 -7.89 -2.24
CA PHE A 160 -11.35 -7.65 -3.57
C PHE A 160 -10.26 -8.67 -3.93
N LEU A 161 -9.29 -8.91 -3.05
CA LEU A 161 -8.20 -9.86 -3.29
C LEU A 161 -8.69 -11.31 -3.43
N ASP A 162 -9.78 -11.67 -2.74
CA ASP A 162 -10.43 -12.97 -2.92
C ASP A 162 -11.07 -13.12 -4.31
N LEU A 163 -11.54 -12.02 -4.89
CA LEU A 163 -12.18 -12.01 -6.21
C LEU A 163 -11.17 -11.95 -7.36
N VAL A 164 -10.05 -11.22 -7.20
CA VAL A 164 -9.00 -11.10 -8.24
C VAL A 164 -7.82 -12.05 -8.03
N GLY A 165 -7.85 -12.83 -6.95
CA GLY A 165 -6.80 -13.74 -6.55
C GLY A 165 -6.64 -14.96 -7.48
N PRO A 166 -5.73 -15.89 -7.14
CA PRO A 166 -5.00 -15.96 -5.87
C PRO A 166 -3.89 -14.92 -5.76
N VAL A 167 -3.64 -14.43 -4.54
CA VAL A 167 -2.47 -13.59 -4.23
C VAL A 167 -1.22 -14.46 -4.25
N ARG A 168 -0.28 -14.13 -5.14
CA ARG A 168 1.00 -14.84 -5.35
C ARG A 168 2.14 -14.26 -4.52
N ARG A 169 2.11 -12.94 -4.31
CA ARG A 169 3.02 -12.20 -3.42
C ARG A 169 2.25 -11.07 -2.76
N MET A 170 2.60 -10.76 -1.52
CA MET A 170 2.19 -9.54 -0.85
C MET A 170 3.38 -8.96 -0.10
N CYS A 171 3.38 -7.64 0.10
CA CYS A 171 4.40 -6.97 0.91
C CYS A 171 5.82 -7.29 0.43
N PHE A 172 6.05 -7.28 -0.89
CA PHE A 172 7.25 -7.86 -1.50
C PHE A 172 8.28 -6.81 -1.94
N ARG A 173 9.55 -7.23 -1.97
CA ARG A 173 10.69 -6.43 -2.45
C ARG A 173 10.90 -6.63 -3.95
N PHE A 174 11.72 -5.79 -4.56
CA PHE A 174 12.10 -5.89 -5.98
C PHE A 174 13.59 -6.25 -6.16
N PRO A 175 14.06 -7.48 -5.85
CA PRO A 175 15.48 -7.82 -5.97
C PRO A 175 16.04 -7.49 -7.36
N GLY A 176 17.01 -6.59 -7.47
CA GLY A 176 17.57 -6.15 -8.77
C GLY A 176 16.77 -5.07 -9.51
N GLY A 177 15.58 -4.70 -9.02
CA GLY A 177 14.77 -3.60 -9.57
C GLY A 177 14.98 -2.25 -8.90
N TYR A 178 15.85 -2.19 -7.89
CA TYR A 178 16.25 -0.95 -7.20
C TYR A 178 17.33 -0.22 -7.99
N GLY A 179 17.22 1.11 -8.09
CA GLY A 179 18.15 1.98 -8.82
C GLY A 179 18.83 3.01 -7.91
N ARG A 180 19.64 3.89 -8.50
CA ARG A 180 20.44 4.88 -7.73
C ARG A 180 19.61 6.00 -7.08
N ALA A 181 18.39 6.21 -7.54
CA ALA A 181 17.50 7.26 -7.02
C ALA A 181 16.39 6.69 -6.13
N ILE A 182 15.89 5.49 -6.44
CA ILE A 182 14.96 4.74 -5.59
C ILE A 182 15.55 3.37 -5.30
N ASP A 183 15.97 3.17 -4.05
CA ASP A 183 16.66 1.97 -3.58
C ASP A 183 15.95 1.24 -2.44
N ASP A 184 14.79 1.75 -2.03
CA ASP A 184 13.99 1.17 -0.96
C ASP A 184 12.50 1.20 -1.32
N GLY A 185 11.71 0.38 -0.63
CA GLY A 185 10.26 0.28 -0.82
C GLY A 185 9.78 -1.11 -1.25
N CYS A 186 8.46 -1.29 -1.20
CA CYS A 186 7.79 -2.57 -1.43
C CYS A 186 6.59 -2.43 -2.37
N GLY A 187 6.24 -3.53 -3.03
CA GLY A 187 4.95 -3.72 -3.69
C GLY A 187 3.91 -4.24 -2.70
N GLU A 188 2.64 -3.89 -2.93
CA GLU A 188 1.56 -4.28 -2.03
C GLU A 188 1.05 -5.68 -2.33
N TYR A 189 0.47 -5.91 -3.51
CA TYR A 189 -0.09 -7.22 -3.87
C TYR A 189 0.22 -7.58 -5.33
N LEU A 190 0.55 -8.85 -5.55
CA LEU A 190 0.69 -9.46 -6.85
C LEU A 190 -0.29 -10.63 -6.91
N THR A 191 -1.27 -10.56 -7.82
CA THR A 191 -2.11 -11.71 -8.18
C THR A 191 -1.60 -12.33 -9.48
N ASP A 192 -2.31 -13.32 -10.02
CA ASP A 192 -1.89 -13.94 -11.28
C ASP A 192 -1.89 -12.91 -12.42
N GLY A 193 -0.70 -12.52 -12.88
CA GLY A 193 -0.50 -11.56 -13.96
C GLY A 193 -0.87 -10.11 -13.66
N SER A 194 -1.12 -9.73 -12.40
CA SER A 194 -1.54 -8.35 -12.08
C SER A 194 -0.88 -7.80 -10.81
N LEU A 195 -0.36 -6.58 -10.90
CA LEU A 195 0.16 -5.79 -9.78
C LEU A 195 -0.93 -4.86 -9.24
N TRP A 196 -1.13 -4.84 -7.93
CA TRP A 196 -2.16 -4.04 -7.27
C TRP A 196 -1.60 -3.18 -6.14
N ASP A 197 -1.96 -1.90 -6.15
CA ASP A 197 -1.79 -0.97 -5.04
C ASP A 197 -3.15 -0.65 -4.37
N VAL A 198 -3.12 -0.33 -3.07
CA VAL A 198 -4.31 0.12 -2.33
C VAL A 198 -4.30 1.65 -2.17
N CYS A 199 -5.42 2.29 -2.51
CA CYS A 199 -5.63 3.72 -2.31
C CYS A 199 -6.88 3.98 -1.46
N THR A 200 -6.81 4.80 -0.42
CA THR A 200 -7.98 5.14 0.43
C THR A 200 -8.53 6.54 0.15
N SER A 201 -8.15 7.15 -0.99
CA SER A 201 -8.54 8.51 -1.35
C SER A 201 -10.03 8.62 -1.68
N ARG A 202 -10.57 9.82 -1.48
CA ARG A 202 -11.89 10.21 -1.99
C ARG A 202 -11.88 10.43 -3.50
N ASP A 203 -10.71 10.69 -4.07
CA ASP A 203 -10.50 10.70 -5.51
C ASP A 203 -10.28 9.25 -5.99
N PRO A 204 -10.90 8.82 -7.10
CA PRO A 204 -10.79 7.46 -7.61
C PRO A 204 -9.36 6.94 -7.80
N LEU A 205 -8.53 7.74 -8.48
CA LEU A 205 -7.16 7.41 -8.86
C LEU A 205 -6.29 8.66 -8.78
N PRO A 206 -5.76 9.03 -7.59
CA PRO A 206 -4.88 10.19 -7.45
C PRO A 206 -3.61 10.07 -8.30
N LEU A 207 -3.08 11.21 -8.78
CA LEU A 207 -1.86 11.28 -9.60
C LEU A 207 -0.68 10.55 -8.93
N ASP A 208 -0.43 10.82 -7.65
CA ASP A 208 0.68 10.23 -6.90
C ASP A 208 0.54 8.71 -6.71
N ASN A 209 -0.69 8.19 -6.67
CA ASN A 209 -0.92 6.75 -6.64
C ASN A 209 -0.59 6.11 -8.00
N ARG A 210 -1.00 6.75 -9.10
CA ARG A 210 -0.70 6.25 -10.45
C ARG A 210 0.81 6.28 -10.74
N LEU A 211 1.51 7.33 -10.31
CA LEU A 211 2.97 7.41 -10.41
C LEU A 211 3.68 6.30 -9.64
N ARG A 212 3.29 6.08 -8.36
CA ARG A 212 3.88 5.00 -7.55
C ARG A 212 3.63 3.61 -8.15
N LEU A 213 2.44 3.39 -8.71
CA LEU A 213 2.12 2.15 -9.41
C LEU A 213 3.03 1.95 -10.65
N LEU A 214 3.26 2.98 -11.46
CA LEU A 214 4.21 2.95 -12.58
C LEU A 214 5.62 2.59 -12.13
N VAL A 215 6.12 3.27 -11.08
CA VAL A 215 7.44 3.02 -10.51
C VAL A 215 7.57 1.58 -10.04
N ARG A 216 6.59 1.06 -9.28
CA ARG A 216 6.58 -0.33 -8.83
C ARG A 216 6.55 -1.32 -9.98
N TYR A 217 5.81 -1.02 -11.05
CA TYR A 217 5.80 -1.86 -12.25
C TYR A 217 7.19 -1.91 -12.91
N VAL A 218 7.85 -0.77 -13.11
CA VAL A 218 9.22 -0.73 -13.65
C VAL A 218 10.19 -1.52 -12.76
N MET A 219 10.07 -1.39 -11.44
CA MET A 219 10.91 -2.18 -10.52
C MET A 219 10.62 -3.70 -10.63
N CYS A 220 9.36 -4.10 -10.89
CA CYS A 220 9.01 -5.49 -11.19
C CYS A 220 9.67 -5.97 -12.50
N THR A 221 9.62 -5.18 -13.57
CA THR A 221 10.19 -5.55 -14.87
C THR A 221 11.70 -5.70 -14.85
N HIS A 222 12.38 -5.13 -13.84
CA HIS A 222 13.83 -5.32 -13.59
C HIS A 222 14.14 -6.31 -12.46
N SER A 223 13.14 -6.76 -11.70
CA SER A 223 13.33 -7.72 -10.63
C SER A 223 13.84 -9.08 -11.10
N LYS A 224 14.66 -9.75 -10.30
CA LYS A 224 15.12 -11.12 -10.50
C LYS A 224 14.04 -12.17 -10.14
N ASP A 225 12.92 -11.78 -9.53
CA ASP A 225 11.81 -12.70 -9.28
C ASP A 225 11.05 -12.99 -10.58
N PRO A 226 11.02 -14.25 -11.07
CA PRO A 226 10.32 -14.59 -12.30
C PRO A 226 8.81 -14.27 -12.28
N LEU A 227 8.16 -14.29 -11.11
CA LEU A 227 6.74 -13.95 -11.02
C LEU A 227 6.46 -12.51 -11.43
N MET A 228 7.40 -11.60 -11.18
CA MET A 228 7.26 -10.18 -11.51
C MET A 228 7.43 -9.90 -13.01
N LYS A 229 8.01 -10.83 -13.76
CA LYS A 229 8.14 -10.72 -15.23
C LYS A 229 6.84 -11.05 -15.97
N GLY A 230 5.91 -11.74 -15.31
CA GLY A 230 4.64 -12.19 -15.90
C GLY A 230 3.49 -11.18 -15.77
N ILE A 231 3.75 -9.96 -15.28
CA ILE A 231 2.71 -8.95 -15.07
C ILE A 231 2.18 -8.48 -16.42
N LYS A 232 0.87 -8.58 -16.60
CA LYS A 232 0.11 -8.14 -17.78
C LYS A 232 -0.77 -6.93 -17.49
N ASN A 233 -1.13 -6.73 -16.23
CA ASN A 233 -1.95 -5.60 -15.79
C ASN A 233 -1.37 -4.93 -14.55
N ILE A 234 -1.59 -3.64 -14.44
CA ILE A 234 -1.36 -2.87 -13.22
C ILE A 234 -2.68 -2.25 -12.77
N GLY A 235 -2.91 -2.14 -11.47
CA GLY A 235 -4.18 -1.64 -10.97
C GLY A 235 -4.12 -1.06 -9.57
N ILE A 236 -5.18 -0.32 -9.24
CA ILE A 236 -5.38 0.27 -7.92
C ILE A 236 -6.77 -0.15 -7.42
N VAL A 237 -6.82 -0.74 -6.23
CA VAL A 237 -8.06 -0.93 -5.48
C VAL A 237 -8.27 0.28 -4.58
N ASN A 238 -9.47 0.86 -4.64
CA ASN A 238 -9.91 1.91 -3.76
C ASN A 238 -11.03 1.43 -2.83
N PRO A 239 -10.70 0.84 -1.67
CA PRO A 239 -11.71 0.34 -0.74
C PRO A 239 -12.58 1.45 -0.13
N ARG A 240 -12.22 2.74 -0.19
CA ARG A 240 -13.12 3.81 0.26
C ARG A 240 -14.32 3.94 -0.66
N LEU A 241 -14.03 4.01 -1.95
CA LEU A 241 -15.03 4.14 -3.01
C LEU A 241 -15.62 2.81 -3.43
N ASN A 242 -15.07 1.71 -2.89
CA ASN A 242 -15.50 0.35 -3.16
C ASN A 242 -15.40 -0.03 -4.64
N CYS A 243 -14.32 0.40 -5.27
CA CYS A 243 -14.04 0.17 -6.68
C CYS A 243 -12.57 -0.20 -6.86
N ALA A 244 -12.25 -0.81 -8.00
CA ALA A 244 -10.88 -1.00 -8.44
C ALA A 244 -10.76 -0.60 -9.90
N TYR A 245 -9.55 -0.25 -10.31
CA TYR A 245 -9.24 0.16 -11.66
C TYR A 245 -8.00 -0.58 -12.14
N MET A 246 -7.97 -0.91 -13.43
CA MET A 246 -6.91 -1.71 -14.03
C MET A 246 -6.55 -1.17 -15.40
N MET A 247 -5.30 -1.33 -15.78
CA MET A 247 -4.78 -0.98 -17.09
C MET A 247 -3.83 -2.09 -17.58
N PRO A 248 -3.97 -2.56 -18.82
CA PRO A 248 -2.98 -3.41 -19.46
C PRO A 248 -1.61 -2.73 -19.54
N VAL A 249 -0.53 -3.47 -19.31
CA VAL A 249 0.82 -2.87 -19.29
C VAL A 249 1.36 -2.53 -20.68
N ASP A 250 0.81 -3.13 -21.73
CA ASP A 250 1.11 -2.82 -23.13
C ASP A 250 0.50 -1.49 -23.59
N GLU A 251 -0.42 -0.91 -22.82
CA GLU A 251 -0.90 0.45 -23.02
C GLU A 251 0.03 1.53 -22.45
N ILE A 252 1.07 1.16 -21.69
CA ILE A 252 2.06 2.12 -21.21
C ILE A 252 3.01 2.48 -22.35
N PRO A 253 3.13 3.78 -22.74
CA PRO A 253 4.08 4.18 -23.77
C PRO A 253 5.51 3.83 -23.40
N GLU A 254 6.32 3.40 -24.38
CA GLU A 254 7.73 3.04 -24.16
C GLU A 254 8.53 4.22 -23.59
N GLU A 255 8.25 5.45 -24.02
CA GLU A 255 8.90 6.65 -23.50
C GLU A 255 8.58 6.88 -22.02
N THR A 256 7.35 6.55 -21.60
CA THR A 256 6.94 6.62 -20.20
C THR A 256 7.70 5.60 -19.36
N LEU A 257 7.86 4.37 -19.85
CA LEU A 257 8.66 3.34 -19.20
C LEU A 257 10.13 3.73 -19.10
N TYR A 258 10.70 4.24 -20.20
CA TYR A 258 12.09 4.70 -20.25
C TYR A 258 12.34 5.86 -19.27
N TYR A 259 11.44 6.83 -19.21
CA TYR A 259 11.53 7.93 -18.26
C TYR A 259 11.42 7.45 -16.81
N ALA A 260 10.50 6.54 -16.50
CA ALA A 260 10.38 5.98 -15.17
C ALA A 260 11.62 5.16 -14.77
N GLU A 261 12.16 4.35 -15.67
CA GLU A 261 13.38 3.56 -15.45
C GLU A 261 14.60 4.45 -15.16
N ARG A 262 14.90 5.40 -16.06
CA ARG A 262 16.14 6.17 -16.04
C ARG A 262 16.05 7.45 -15.21
N GLY A 263 14.92 8.14 -15.32
CA GLY A 263 14.69 9.46 -14.75
C GLY A 263 14.15 9.43 -13.32
N ILE A 264 13.40 8.38 -12.95
CA ILE A 264 12.76 8.27 -11.63
C ILE A 264 13.45 7.23 -10.75
N VAL A 265 13.52 5.97 -11.20
CA VAL A 265 14.17 4.90 -10.41
C VAL A 265 15.70 5.03 -10.44
N GLY A 266 16.24 5.44 -11.59
CA GLY A 266 17.67 5.59 -11.80
C GLY A 266 18.37 4.25 -12.05
N LEU A 267 17.76 3.40 -12.88
CA LEU A 267 18.35 2.16 -13.39
C LEU A 267 19.32 2.47 -14.54
N ASP A 268 20.33 1.60 -14.71
CA ASP A 268 21.43 1.75 -15.67
C ASP A 268 21.25 0.98 -16.98
#